data_AF-A0A821ZQ28-F1
#
_entry.id   AF-A0A821ZQ28-F1
#
_cell.length_a   1.000
_cell.length_b   1.000
_cell.length_c   1.000
_cell.angle_alpha   90.00
_cell.angle_beta   90.00
_cell.angle_gamma   90.00
#
_symmetry.space_group_name_H-M   'P 1'
#
loop_
_entity.id
_entity.type
_entity.pdbx_description
1 polymer ?
#
loop_
_entity_poly.entity_id
_entity_poly.type
_entity_poly.pdbx_seq_one_letter_code
_entity_poly.pdbx_strand_id
1 'polypeptide(L)'
;MADESKEDLDKFLSKIDDIHRIVQNLSSNDTNEVSKAMEQSDVLLKEISKTGFDRTIINKSSSESTQQQQQMSPNAFMSALEKDAQERSENRRKNKILADELKTKGNNAFHQQLYNQAIDYYTEVNLLNLNT
;
A
#
# COMPACT_ATOMS: atom_id res chain seq x y z
N MET A 1 -34.54 14.04 6.83
CA MET A 1 -33.63 13.80 5.70
C MET A 1 -32.83 15.04 5.30
N ALA A 2 -33.41 16.23 5.10
CA ALA A 2 -32.63 17.44 4.78
C ALA A 2 -31.91 18.09 5.99
N ASP A 3 -32.39 17.86 7.20
CA ASP A 3 -31.83 18.46 8.44
C ASP A 3 -30.57 17.72 8.94
N GLU A 4 -30.57 16.39 8.82
CA GLU A 4 -29.47 15.49 9.17
C GLU A 4 -28.20 15.79 8.34
N SER A 5 -28.37 16.12 7.05
CA SER A 5 -27.26 16.53 6.18
C SER A 5 -26.65 17.89 6.54
N LYS A 6 -27.39 18.76 7.23
CA LYS A 6 -26.88 20.08 7.64
C LYS A 6 -26.09 19.96 8.93
N GLU A 7 -26.58 19.18 9.89
CA GLU A 7 -25.85 18.89 11.13
C GLU A 7 -24.51 18.18 10.85
N ASP A 8 -24.50 17.22 9.92
CA ASP A 8 -23.28 16.54 9.50
C ASP A 8 -22.29 17.49 8.80
N LEU A 9 -22.79 18.43 8.00
CA LEU A 9 -21.97 19.46 7.36
C LEU A 9 -21.37 20.41 8.40
N ASP A 10 -22.18 20.90 9.35
CA ASP A 10 -21.72 21.80 10.40
C ASP A 10 -20.66 21.13 11.29
N LYS A 11 -20.83 19.85 11.61
CA LYS A 11 -19.84 19.03 12.32
C LYS A 11 -18.55 18.81 11.52
N PHE A 12 -18.65 18.68 10.20
CA PHE A 12 -17.47 18.57 9.34
C PHE A 12 -16.70 19.88 9.28
N LEU A 13 -17.40 21.01 9.13
CA LEU A 13 -16.79 22.33 9.10
C LEU A 13 -16.09 22.66 10.43
N SER A 14 -16.71 22.34 11.57
CA SER A 14 -16.05 22.56 12.88
C SER A 14 -14.73 21.79 12.98
N LYS A 15 -14.69 20.56 12.48
CA LYS A 15 -13.46 19.75 12.47
C LYS A 15 -12.36 20.35 11.59
N ILE A 16 -12.73 20.95 10.46
CA ILE A 16 -11.76 21.65 9.59
C ILE A 16 -11.16 22.83 10.33
N ASP A 17 -12.00 23.63 11.00
CA ASP A 17 -11.54 24.79 11.77
C ASP A 17 -10.61 24.37 12.91
N ASP A 18 -10.93 23.28 13.61
CA ASP A 18 -10.09 22.70 14.67
C ASP A 18 -8.72 22.26 14.13
N ILE A 19 -8.70 21.55 12.99
CA ILE A 19 -7.45 21.12 12.33
C ILE A 19 -6.64 22.34 11.88
N HIS A 20 -7.29 23.34 11.29
CA HIS A 20 -6.63 24.56 10.83
C HIS A 20 -5.94 25.28 11.99
N ARG A 21 -6.61 25.39 13.14
CA ARG A 21 -6.05 25.98 14.35
C ARG A 21 -4.85 25.21 14.88
N ILE A 22 -4.91 23.87 14.90
CA ILE A 22 -3.78 23.03 15.32
C ILE A 22 -2.57 23.27 14.40
N VAL A 23 -2.77 23.28 13.08
CA VAL A 23 -1.70 23.51 12.10
C VAL A 23 -1.10 24.91 12.23
N GLN A 24 -1.92 25.93 12.45
CA GLN A 24 -1.43 27.30 12.71
C GLN A 24 -0.56 27.35 13.96
N ASN A 25 -1.02 26.74 15.07
CA ASN A 25 -0.29 26.73 16.33
C ASN A 25 1.03 25.94 16.24
N LEU A 26 1.09 24.89 15.42
CA LEU A 26 2.34 24.17 15.12
C LEU A 26 3.36 25.03 14.36
N SER A 27 2.89 26.03 13.60
CA SER A 27 3.75 26.99 12.90
C SER A 27 4.10 28.24 13.71
N SER A 28 3.64 28.33 14.97
CA SER A 28 3.91 29.46 15.85
C SER A 28 5.36 29.46 16.35
N ASN A 29 5.84 30.63 16.79
CA ASN A 29 7.18 30.78 17.35
C ASN A 29 7.23 30.51 18.87
N ASP A 30 6.09 30.24 19.52
CA ASP A 30 6.00 29.93 20.96
C ASP A 30 6.07 28.42 21.18
N THR A 31 7.08 27.98 21.93
CA THR A 31 7.32 26.56 22.21
C THR A 31 6.18 25.91 23.00
N ASN A 32 5.46 26.67 23.82
CA ASN A 32 4.33 26.14 24.60
C ASN A 32 3.11 25.89 23.72
N GLU A 33 2.82 26.79 22.77
CA GLU A 33 1.72 26.64 21.81
C GLU A 33 1.98 25.49 20.84
N VAL A 34 3.23 25.35 20.38
CA VAL A 34 3.65 24.22 19.54
C VAL A 34 3.52 22.89 20.29
N SER A 35 3.99 22.81 21.54
CA SER A 35 3.89 21.56 22.33
C SER A 35 2.43 21.16 22.57
N LYS A 36 1.56 22.14 22.86
CA LYS A 36 0.13 21.91 23.06
C LYS A 36 -0.56 21.46 21.77
N ALA A 37 -0.22 22.08 20.64
CA ALA A 37 -0.77 21.70 19.33
C ALA A 37 -0.30 20.30 18.91
N MET A 38 0.93 19.91 19.27
CA MET A 38 1.47 18.59 19.04
C MET A 38 0.68 17.51 19.81
N GLU A 39 0.40 17.73 21.09
CA GLU A 39 -0.43 16.82 21.89
C GLU A 39 -1.86 16.69 21.32
N GLN A 40 -2.46 17.81 20.89
CA GLN A 40 -3.79 17.80 20.27
C GLN A 40 -3.80 17.04 18.92
N SER A 41 -2.76 17.21 18.12
CA SER A 41 -2.57 16.48 16.87
C SER A 41 -2.46 14.96 17.11
N ASP A 42 -1.71 14.55 18.12
CA ASP A 42 -1.52 13.13 18.44
C ASP A 42 -2.81 12.46 18.89
N VAL A 43 -3.64 13.15 19.68
CA VAL A 43 -4.97 12.66 20.08
C VAL A 43 -5.86 12.45 18.85
N LEU A 44 -5.88 13.42 17.93
CA LEU A 44 -6.69 13.35 16.71
C LEU A 44 -6.23 12.22 15.77
N LEU A 45 -4.91 12.05 15.60
CA LEU A 45 -4.34 10.96 14.80
C LEU A 45 -4.68 9.59 15.39
N LYS A 46 -4.69 9.46 16.72
CA LYS A 46 -5.08 8.22 17.43
C LYS A 46 -6.55 7.84 17.20
N GLU A 47 -7.44 8.82 17.08
CA GLU A 47 -8.86 8.57 16.78
C GLU A 47 -9.09 8.12 15.32
N ILE A 48 -8.23 8.57 14.40
CA ILE A 48 -8.28 8.18 12.97
C ILE A 48 -7.64 6.80 12.76
N SER A 49 -6.61 6.43 13.52
CA SER A 49 -5.89 5.16 13.42
C SER A 49 -6.56 3.97 14.13
N LYS A 50 -7.90 3.96 14.24
CA LYS A 50 -8.71 2.83 14.75
C LYS A 50 -8.52 1.51 13.99
N THR A 51 -7.75 1.49 12.90
CA THR A 51 -7.37 0.26 12.19
C THR A 51 -6.39 -0.64 12.96
N GLY A 52 -6.00 -0.31 14.20
CA GLY A 52 -5.16 -1.20 15.04
C GLY A 52 -3.73 -1.37 14.56
N PHE A 53 -3.32 -0.62 13.53
CA PHE A 53 -1.97 -0.60 12.99
C PHE A 53 -1.45 0.83 13.03
N ASP A 54 -0.40 1.06 13.81
CA ASP A 54 0.43 2.25 13.69
C ASP A 54 1.00 2.29 12.28
N ARG A 55 0.72 3.34 11.50
CA ARG A 55 1.37 3.54 10.19
C ARG A 55 2.80 4.07 10.31
N THR A 56 3.21 4.41 11.52
CA THR A 56 4.60 4.73 11.89
C THR A 56 5.35 3.48 12.34
N ILE A 57 5.40 2.44 11.49
CA ILE A 57 6.34 1.31 11.64
C ILE A 57 7.65 1.61 10.91
N ILE A 58 8.07 2.87 10.93
CA ILE A 58 9.42 3.25 10.52
C ILE A 58 10.14 3.63 11.81
N ASN A 59 10.73 2.62 12.45
CA ASN A 59 11.70 2.71 13.55
C ASN A 59 11.23 3.38 14.87
N LYS A 60 10.40 2.71 15.69
CA LYS A 60 10.14 3.15 17.09
C LYS A 60 10.65 2.24 18.21
N SER A 61 11.17 1.05 17.94
CA SER A 61 11.81 0.24 18.99
C SER A 61 12.69 -0.86 18.41
N SER A 62 14.00 -0.61 18.33
CA SER A 62 14.98 -1.69 18.20
C SER A 62 15.46 -2.23 19.55
N SER A 63 14.88 -1.80 20.67
CA SER A 63 15.49 -2.03 22.00
C SER A 63 14.72 -2.88 23.01
N GLU A 64 13.43 -3.21 22.85
CA GLU A 64 12.67 -3.80 23.98
C GLU A 64 11.70 -4.93 23.63
N SER A 65 12.01 -5.76 22.63
CA SER A 65 11.32 -7.04 22.43
C SER A 65 12.28 -8.17 22.07
N THR A 66 13.29 -8.34 22.93
CA THR A 66 14.02 -9.60 23.02
C THR A 66 13.13 -10.64 23.68
N GLN A 67 12.28 -11.32 22.92
CA GLN A 67 11.80 -12.65 23.28
C GLN A 67 11.29 -13.40 22.03
N GLN A 68 12.17 -14.30 21.57
CA GLN A 68 11.94 -15.36 20.58
C GLN A 68 11.79 -14.92 19.11
N GLN A 69 12.67 -14.04 18.65
CA GLN A 69 13.09 -14.16 17.25
C GLN A 69 13.90 -15.45 17.16
N GLN A 70 13.39 -16.47 16.46
CA GLN A 70 14.24 -17.55 15.96
C GLN A 70 15.33 -16.86 15.14
N GLN A 71 16.51 -16.69 15.72
CA GLN A 71 17.64 -16.06 15.05
C GLN A 71 18.10 -17.04 13.99
N MET A 72 17.46 -17.00 12.82
CA MET A 72 18.00 -17.68 11.66
C MET A 72 19.41 -17.13 11.45
N SER A 73 20.38 -18.00 11.23
CA SER A 73 21.73 -17.52 10.95
C SER A 73 21.68 -16.60 9.73
N PRO A 74 22.53 -15.56 9.65
CA PRO A 74 22.60 -14.71 8.47
C PRO A 74 22.74 -15.51 7.17
N ASN A 75 23.47 -16.62 7.23
CA ASN A 75 23.65 -17.54 6.11
C ASN A 75 22.34 -18.26 5.72
N ALA A 76 21.54 -18.71 6.69
CA ALA A 76 20.23 -19.29 6.42
C ALA A 76 19.27 -18.27 5.79
N PHE A 77 19.33 -17.01 6.21
CA PHE A 77 18.54 -15.93 5.61
C PHE A 77 18.95 -15.68 4.17
N MET A 78 20.25 -15.52 3.91
CA MET A 78 20.78 -15.29 2.56
C MET A 78 20.43 -16.44 1.62
N SER A 79 20.54 -17.69 2.08
CA SER A 79 20.17 -18.85 1.28
C SER A 79 18.67 -18.91 0.96
N ALA A 80 17.80 -18.60 1.93
CA ALA A 80 16.36 -18.53 1.69
C ALA A 80 16.00 -17.41 0.70
N LEU A 81 16.65 -16.24 0.83
CA LEU A 81 16.47 -15.11 -0.06
C LEU A 81 16.94 -15.41 -1.48
N GLU A 82 18.10 -16.06 -1.62
CA GLU A 82 18.64 -16.48 -2.92
C GLU A 82 17.69 -17.46 -3.62
N LYS A 83 17.17 -18.45 -2.88
CA LYS A 83 16.20 -19.41 -3.41
C LYS A 83 14.93 -18.73 -3.91
N ASP A 84 14.36 -17.82 -3.12
CA ASP A 84 13.17 -17.07 -3.50
C ASP A 84 13.43 -16.14 -4.71
N ALA A 85 14.59 -15.47 -4.76
CA ALA A 85 14.98 -14.66 -5.91
C ALA A 85 15.12 -15.50 -7.19
N GLN A 86 15.69 -16.70 -7.07
CA GLN A 86 15.80 -17.62 -8.20
C GLN A 86 14.42 -18.11 -8.67
N GLU A 87 13.55 -18.53 -7.75
CA GLU A 87 12.19 -18.96 -8.08
C GLU A 87 11.40 -17.85 -8.78
N ARG A 88 11.47 -16.62 -8.27
CA ARG A 88 10.85 -15.45 -8.90
C ARG A 88 11.40 -15.18 -10.30
N SER A 89 12.72 -15.31 -10.49
CA SER A 89 13.36 -15.15 -11.80
C SER A 89 12.88 -16.22 -12.80
N GLU A 90 12.84 -17.48 -12.38
CA GLU A 90 12.38 -18.60 -13.20
C GLU A 90 10.90 -18.46 -13.57
N ASN A 91 10.04 -18.08 -12.62
CA ASN A 91 8.62 -17.88 -12.87
C ASN A 91 8.39 -16.73 -13.85
N ARG A 92 9.12 -15.61 -13.71
CA ARG A 92 9.10 -14.51 -14.70
C ARG A 92 9.52 -14.95 -16.09
N ARG A 93 10.57 -15.79 -16.19
CA ARG A 93 11.03 -16.33 -17.47
C ARG A 93 9.96 -17.23 -18.11
N LYS A 94 9.39 -18.16 -17.36
CA LYS A 94 8.34 -19.07 -17.85
C LYS A 94 7.10 -18.30 -18.30
N ASN A 95 6.65 -17.35 -17.48
CA ASN A 95 5.48 -16.54 -17.81
C ASN A 95 5.75 -15.69 -19.04
N LYS A 96 6.93 -15.08 -19.18
CA LYS A 96 7.29 -14.33 -20.38
C LYS A 96 7.19 -15.18 -21.66
N ILE A 97 7.73 -16.40 -21.64
CA ILE A 97 7.68 -17.31 -22.81
C ILE A 97 6.23 -17.60 -23.18
N LEU A 98 5.39 -17.95 -22.21
CA LEU A 98 3.99 -18.29 -22.44
C LEU A 98 3.19 -17.07 -22.92
N ALA A 99 3.44 -15.89 -22.36
CA ALA A 99 2.82 -14.64 -22.81
C ALA A 99 3.20 -14.30 -24.26
N ASP A 100 4.47 -14.46 -24.64
CA ASP A 100 4.92 -14.25 -26.01
C ASP A 100 4.24 -15.22 -26.98
N GLU A 101 4.11 -16.50 -26.61
CA GLU A 101 3.37 -17.50 -27.40
C GLU A 101 1.89 -17.13 -27.58
N LEU A 102 1.18 -16.81 -26.50
CA LEU A 102 -0.23 -16.40 -26.56
C LEU A 102 -0.41 -15.14 -27.39
N LYS A 103 0.50 -14.17 -27.28
CA LYS A 103 0.49 -12.95 -28.10
C LYS A 103 0.62 -13.27 -29.58
N THR A 104 1.49 -14.21 -29.97
CA THR A 104 1.60 -14.64 -31.38
C THR A 104 0.33 -15.31 -31.89
N LYS A 105 -0.34 -16.14 -31.06
CA LYS A 105 -1.64 -16.73 -31.38
C LYS A 105 -2.73 -15.67 -31.54
N GLY A 106 -2.80 -14.71 -30.61
CA GLY A 106 -3.71 -13.56 -30.68
C GLY A 106 -3.51 -12.73 -31.94
N ASN A 107 -2.26 -12.41 -32.30
CA ASN A 107 -1.94 -11.70 -33.54
C ASN A 107 -2.39 -12.48 -34.78
N ASN A 108 -2.18 -13.81 -34.79
CA ASN A 108 -2.58 -14.65 -35.91
C ASN A 108 -4.12 -14.69 -36.06
N ALA A 109 -4.86 -14.89 -34.96
CA ALA A 109 -6.32 -14.84 -34.94
C ALA A 109 -6.86 -13.48 -35.39
N PHE A 110 -6.20 -12.39 -34.98
CA PHE A 110 -6.55 -11.03 -35.39
C PHE A 110 -6.40 -10.84 -36.90
N HIS A 111 -5.30 -11.32 -37.50
CA HIS A 111 -5.09 -11.28 -38.95
C HIS A 111 -6.12 -12.10 -39.74
N GLN A 112 -6.65 -13.17 -39.14
CA GLN A 112 -7.73 -13.98 -39.71
C GLN A 112 -9.14 -13.38 -39.46
N GLN A 113 -9.24 -12.19 -38.87
CA GLN A 113 -10.51 -11.54 -38.50
C GLN A 113 -11.34 -12.31 -37.45
N LEU A 114 -10.71 -13.24 -36.72
CA LEU A 114 -11.31 -14.00 -35.62
C LEU A 114 -11.18 -13.19 -34.32
N TYR A 115 -11.87 -12.04 -34.27
CA TYR A 115 -11.66 -11.04 -33.22
C TYR A 115 -11.96 -11.54 -31.80
N ASN A 116 -13.02 -12.35 -31.62
CA ASN A 116 -13.36 -12.89 -30.31
C ASN A 116 -12.23 -13.77 -29.76
N GLN A 117 -11.66 -14.66 -30.59
CA GLN A 117 -10.53 -15.50 -30.18
C GLN A 117 -9.26 -14.68 -29.91
N ALA A 118 -9.02 -13.62 -30.69
CA ALA A 118 -7.90 -12.73 -30.44
C ALA A 118 -8.03 -12.02 -29.08
N ILE A 119 -9.24 -11.57 -28.72
CA ILE A 119 -9.55 -10.97 -27.41
C ILE A 119 -9.27 -11.96 -26.28
N ASP A 120 -9.70 -13.22 -26.42
CA ASP A 120 -9.45 -14.27 -25.43
C ASP A 120 -7.93 -14.45 -25.19
N TYR A 121 -7.15 -14.61 -26.28
CA TYR A 121 -5.69 -14.75 -26.17
C TYR A 121 -5.00 -13.53 -25.53
N TYR A 122 -5.40 -12.31 -25.88
CA TYR A 122 -4.81 -11.11 -25.26
C TYR A 122 -5.23 -10.95 -23.79
N THR A 123 -6.43 -11.39 -23.43
CA THR A 123 -6.89 -11.39 -22.04
C THR A 123 -6.06 -12.36 -21.21
N GLU A 124 -5.80 -13.55 -21.72
CA GLU A 124 -4.92 -14.53 -21.07
C GLU A 124 -3.48 -14.00 -20.90
N VAL A 125 -2.93 -13.30 -21.90
CA VAL A 125 -1.62 -12.63 -21.77
C VAL A 125 -1.60 -11.64 -20.61
N ASN A 126 -2.63 -10.81 -20.48
CA ASN A 126 -2.71 -9.82 -19.41
C ASN A 126 -2.82 -10.47 -18.03
N LEU A 127 -3.63 -11.53 -17.89
CA LEU A 127 -3.75 -12.28 -16.64
C LEU A 127 -2.41 -12.90 -16.22
N LEU A 128 -1.63 -13.38 -17.20
CA LEU A 128 -0.31 -13.96 -16.93
C LEU A 128 0.71 -12.92 -16.45
N ASN A 129 0.67 -11.71 -17.00
CA ASN A 129 1.57 -10.61 -16.63
C ASN A 129 1.23 -9.95 -15.29
N LEU A 130 -0.01 -10.06 -14.82
CA LEU A 130 -0.42 -9.55 -13.50
C LEU A 130 0.05 -10.44 -12.34
N ASN A 131 0.37 -11.71 -12.61
CA ASN A 131 0.74 -12.71 -11.61
C ASN A 131 2.28 -12.93 -11.48
N THR A 132 3.11 -12.00 -11.96
CA THR A 132 4.61 -12.07 -11.97
C THR A 132 5.30 -11.00 -11.12
#